data_AF-A0A5N0VEH7-F1
#
_entry.id   AF-A0A5N0VEH7-F1
#
_cell.length_a   1.000
_cell.length_b   1.000
_cell.length_c   1.000
_cell.angle_alpha   90.00
_cell.angle_beta   90.00
_cell.angle_gamma   90.00
#
_symmetry.space_group_name_H-M   'P 1'
#
loop_
_entity.id
_entity.type
_entity.pdbx_description
1 polymer ?
#
loop_
_entity_poly.entity_id
_entity_poly.type
_entity_poly.pdbx_seq_one_letter_code
_entity_poly.pdbx_strand_id
1 'polypeptide(L)'
;MHTLTQLKDTQFAIRIEGRDSAVRELFPDWHRHDRFGLVINEALGGVGASHLLQLAIWSYYAADQRRRDELNVYPEIYAFHIGGGHGSHADYDFWGPRREVILGDDPNEVLCAINERGITRLAVPDLGERPAADLDVLAVKEVAATHDLLASAFAYSPTGRTPQADVEIAGLDRRTEQNPTKVLNAFRRPARVANPGRARRPLKEVDPVFQAYQERRAAELSPSDVEQAVERRARISEQGLATETYRRISVTTALESLG
;
A
#
# COMPACT_ATOMS: atom_id res chain seq x y z
N MET A 1 4.07 -0.74 -17.74
CA MET A 1 2.59 -0.96 -17.79
C MET A 1 1.98 -0.13 -16.68
N HIS A 2 1.07 0.81 -16.98
CA HIS A 2 0.61 1.82 -16.02
C HIS A 2 -0.66 1.36 -15.29
N THR A 3 -0.64 1.42 -13.96
CA THR A 3 -1.70 0.95 -13.04
C THR A 3 -3.07 1.55 -13.36
N LEU A 4 -3.06 2.79 -13.89
CA LEU A 4 -4.20 3.51 -14.49
C LEU A 4 -5.08 2.65 -15.42
N THR A 5 -4.46 1.85 -16.31
CA THR A 5 -5.18 1.09 -17.34
C THR A 5 -5.51 -0.34 -16.91
N GLN A 6 -4.96 -0.76 -15.77
CA GLN A 6 -4.96 -2.14 -15.33
C GLN A 6 -6.12 -2.44 -14.38
N LEU A 7 -6.45 -1.50 -13.48
CA LEU A 7 -7.36 -1.70 -12.38
C LEU A 7 -8.77 -1.17 -12.66
N LYS A 8 -9.76 -1.98 -12.31
CA LYS A 8 -11.18 -1.60 -12.23
C LYS A 8 -11.75 -2.12 -10.92
N ASP A 9 -12.69 -1.38 -10.34
CA ASP A 9 -13.46 -1.82 -9.17
C ASP A 9 -14.15 -3.16 -9.42
N THR A 10 -14.68 -3.40 -10.63
CA THR A 10 -15.30 -4.68 -11.01
C THR A 10 -14.36 -5.90 -11.00
N GLN A 11 -13.05 -5.70 -10.80
CA GLN A 11 -12.09 -6.79 -10.63
C GLN A 11 -11.97 -7.22 -9.16
N PHE A 12 -12.73 -6.62 -8.25
CA PHE A 12 -12.73 -6.94 -6.83
C PHE A 12 -14.15 -7.22 -6.36
N ALA A 13 -14.31 -8.23 -5.51
CA ALA A 13 -15.48 -8.38 -4.66
C ALA A 13 -15.14 -7.81 -3.28
N ILE A 14 -15.98 -6.93 -2.76
CA ILE A 14 -15.79 -6.28 -1.45
C ILE A 14 -16.94 -6.71 -0.56
N ARG A 15 -16.62 -7.19 0.65
CA ARG A 15 -17.59 -7.46 1.70
C ARG A 15 -17.23 -6.66 2.93
N ILE A 16 -18.21 -5.94 3.48
CA ILE A 16 -18.09 -5.21 4.75
C ILE A 16 -19.11 -5.81 5.72
N GLU A 17 -18.66 -6.26 6.88
CA GLU A 17 -19.47 -6.97 7.88
C GLU A 17 -20.22 -8.17 7.27
N GLY A 18 -19.56 -8.88 6.35
CA GLY A 18 -20.14 -10.02 5.63
C GLY A 18 -21.20 -9.66 4.58
N ARG A 19 -21.42 -8.39 4.25
CA ARG A 19 -22.36 -7.94 3.22
C ARG A 19 -21.61 -7.45 1.98
N ASP A 20 -22.07 -7.86 0.81
CA ASP A 20 -21.54 -7.34 -0.46
C ASP A 20 -21.66 -5.82 -0.49
N SER A 21 -20.57 -5.16 -0.86
CA SER A 21 -20.40 -3.71 -0.74
C SER A 21 -19.67 -3.13 -1.94
N ALA A 22 -19.73 -1.81 -2.11
CA ALA A 22 -19.01 -1.10 -3.17
C ALA A 22 -17.76 -0.36 -2.66
N VAL A 23 -16.88 0.05 -3.58
CA VAL A 23 -15.68 0.86 -3.27
C VAL A 23 -16.03 2.16 -2.54
N ARG A 24 -17.16 2.80 -2.88
CA ARG A 24 -17.65 4.00 -2.17
C ARG A 24 -18.01 3.75 -0.71
N GLU A 25 -18.33 2.51 -0.33
CA GLU A 25 -18.57 2.15 1.06
C GLU A 25 -17.26 1.81 1.75
N LEU A 26 -16.29 1.24 1.02
CA LEU A 26 -14.92 1.03 1.49
C LEU A 26 -14.22 2.36 1.80
N PHE A 27 -14.36 3.34 0.92
CA PHE A 27 -13.83 4.69 1.05
C PHE A 27 -14.95 5.74 0.92
N PRO A 28 -15.72 5.99 2.00
CA PRO A 28 -16.81 6.97 1.99
C PRO A 28 -16.32 8.36 1.60
N ASP A 29 -17.04 9.03 0.71
CA ASP A 29 -16.78 10.41 0.27
C ASP A 29 -15.37 10.67 -0.29
N TRP A 30 -14.73 9.65 -0.88
CA TRP A 30 -13.44 9.83 -1.55
C TRP A 30 -13.53 10.93 -2.64
N HIS A 31 -12.63 11.90 -2.57
CA HIS A 31 -12.57 13.07 -3.46
C HIS A 31 -11.18 13.28 -4.06
N ARG A 32 -11.06 14.26 -4.96
CA ARG A 32 -9.82 14.49 -5.72
C ARG A 32 -8.60 14.84 -4.86
N HIS A 33 -8.76 15.25 -3.60
CA HIS A 33 -7.61 15.59 -2.75
C HIS A 33 -7.28 14.49 -1.73
N ASP A 34 -8.03 13.38 -1.71
CA ASP A 34 -7.69 12.23 -0.86
C ASP A 34 -6.33 11.65 -1.22
N ARG A 35 -5.63 11.20 -0.18
CA ARG A 35 -4.30 10.60 -0.23
C ARG A 35 -4.27 9.36 0.64
N PHE A 36 -3.63 8.31 0.15
CA PHE A 36 -3.53 7.04 0.86
C PHE A 36 -2.13 6.83 1.41
N GLY A 37 -2.02 6.54 2.70
CA GLY A 37 -0.78 6.16 3.37
C GLY A 37 -0.79 4.68 3.73
N LEU A 38 0.33 4.00 3.52
CA LEU A 38 0.58 2.62 3.92
C LEU A 38 1.80 2.58 4.83
N VAL A 39 1.61 2.26 6.10
CA VAL A 39 2.71 2.02 7.04
C VAL A 39 3.21 0.59 6.90
N ILE A 40 4.52 0.38 6.87
CA ILE A 40 5.17 -0.92 6.67
C ILE A 40 6.27 -1.06 7.73
N ASN A 41 6.22 -2.13 8.51
CA ASN A 41 7.17 -2.37 9.62
C ASN A 41 7.91 -3.71 9.51
N GLU A 42 7.71 -4.46 8.44
CA GLU A 42 8.45 -5.69 8.16
C GLU A 42 8.61 -5.95 6.67
N ALA A 43 9.60 -6.78 6.33
CA ALA A 43 10.00 -7.12 4.97
C ALA A 43 8.80 -7.51 4.09
N LEU A 44 8.61 -6.74 3.01
CA LEU A 44 7.51 -6.91 2.05
C LEU A 44 6.11 -6.89 2.66
N GLY A 45 5.96 -6.42 3.91
CA GLY A 45 4.72 -6.51 4.65
C GLY A 45 3.55 -5.79 3.97
N GLY A 46 3.82 -4.70 3.26
CA GLY A 46 2.80 -3.99 2.46
C GLY A 46 2.08 -4.85 1.40
N VAL A 47 2.62 -6.01 1.01
CA VAL A 47 1.93 -6.96 0.11
C VAL A 47 0.64 -7.50 0.73
N GLY A 48 0.55 -7.57 2.06
CA GLY A 48 -0.69 -7.94 2.77
C GLY A 48 -1.82 -6.92 2.63
N ALA A 49 -1.55 -5.72 2.10
CA ALA A 49 -2.52 -4.65 1.86
C ALA A 49 -2.71 -4.31 0.37
N SER A 50 -2.36 -5.25 -0.52
CA SER A 50 -2.35 -5.02 -1.95
C SER A 50 -3.72 -4.67 -2.53
N HIS A 51 -4.80 -5.32 -2.09
CA HIS A 51 -6.13 -5.05 -2.62
C HIS A 51 -6.67 -3.70 -2.15
N LEU A 52 -6.50 -3.38 -0.87
CA LEU A 52 -6.86 -2.08 -0.30
C LEU A 52 -6.13 -0.93 -1.03
N LEU A 53 -4.80 -1.08 -1.22
CA LEU A 53 -3.99 -0.11 -1.95
C LEU A 53 -4.42 0.04 -3.41
N GLN A 54 -4.65 -1.07 -4.12
CA GLN A 54 -5.08 -1.04 -5.51
C GLN A 54 -6.45 -0.36 -5.69
N LEU A 55 -7.38 -0.56 -4.75
CA LEU A 55 -8.66 0.15 -4.74
C LEU A 55 -8.52 1.63 -4.39
N ALA A 56 -7.57 2.01 -3.53
CA ALA A 56 -7.24 3.42 -3.28
C ALA A 56 -6.67 4.10 -4.54
N ILE A 57 -5.77 3.42 -5.26
CA ILE A 57 -5.24 3.87 -6.56
C ILE A 57 -6.38 4.05 -7.57
N TRP A 58 -7.28 3.07 -7.67
CA TRP A 58 -8.45 3.18 -8.54
C TRP A 58 -9.33 4.38 -8.17
N SER A 59 -9.60 4.58 -6.87
CA SER A 59 -10.42 5.67 -6.35
C SER A 59 -9.82 7.04 -6.68
N TYR A 60 -8.50 7.18 -6.55
CA TYR A 60 -7.77 8.38 -6.96
C TYR A 60 -8.03 8.76 -8.43
N TYR A 61 -7.97 7.80 -9.34
CA TYR A 61 -8.22 8.04 -10.77
C TYR A 61 -9.70 8.12 -11.13
N ALA A 62 -10.59 7.53 -10.33
CA ALA A 62 -12.04 7.65 -10.49
C ALA A 62 -12.54 9.05 -10.09
N ALA A 63 -11.89 9.70 -9.12
CA ALA A 63 -12.29 11.00 -8.60
C ALA A 63 -12.07 12.19 -9.56
N ASP A 64 -11.22 12.05 -10.58
CA ASP A 64 -11.00 13.08 -11.61
C ASP A 64 -10.57 12.43 -12.93
N GLN A 65 -11.45 12.44 -13.93
CA GLN A 65 -11.21 11.77 -15.21
C GLN A 65 -10.00 12.34 -15.97
N ARG A 66 -9.64 13.61 -15.75
CA ARG A 66 -8.47 14.22 -16.40
C ARG A 66 -7.17 13.48 -16.06
N ARG A 67 -7.12 12.84 -14.88
CA ARG A 67 -5.99 12.01 -14.44
C ARG A 67 -5.82 10.74 -15.28
N ARG A 68 -6.87 10.29 -15.97
CA ARG A 68 -6.82 9.14 -16.87
C ARG A 68 -6.29 9.47 -18.25
N ASP A 69 -6.30 10.74 -18.62
CA ASP A 69 -5.85 11.20 -19.92
C ASP A 69 -4.36 11.62 -19.91
N GLU A 70 -3.76 11.77 -18.71
CA GLU A 70 -2.40 12.25 -18.50
C GLU A 70 -1.47 11.17 -17.88
N LEU A 71 -0.56 10.61 -18.69
CA LEU A 71 0.37 9.55 -18.25
C LEU A 71 1.36 9.93 -17.14
N ASN A 72 1.52 11.23 -16.84
CA ASN A 72 2.46 11.70 -15.82
C ASN A 72 1.80 11.90 -14.45
N VAL A 73 0.49 11.66 -14.34
CA VAL A 73 -0.22 11.78 -13.07
C VAL A 73 -0.11 10.46 -12.32
N TYR A 74 0.75 10.45 -11.30
CA TYR A 74 0.86 9.34 -10.36
C TYR A 74 -0.19 9.46 -9.26
N PRO A 75 -0.71 8.33 -8.74
CA PRO A 75 -1.68 8.37 -7.66
C PRO A 75 -1.03 8.94 -6.39
N GLU A 76 -1.79 9.70 -5.61
CA GLU A 76 -1.33 10.26 -4.33
C GLU A 76 -1.34 9.20 -3.22
N ILE A 77 -0.48 8.20 -3.41
CA ILE A 77 -0.21 7.12 -2.47
C ILE A 77 1.21 7.28 -1.89
N TYR A 78 1.36 6.89 -0.63
CA TYR A 78 2.60 7.01 0.13
C TYR A 78 2.84 5.73 0.95
N ALA A 79 4.07 5.23 0.94
CA ALA A 79 4.54 4.13 1.78
C ALA A 79 5.50 4.69 2.83
N PHE A 80 5.30 4.30 4.08
CA PHE A 80 6.09 4.70 5.24
C PHE A 80 6.72 3.45 5.85
N HIS A 81 7.99 3.23 5.59
CA HIS A 81 8.76 2.13 6.16
C HIS A 81 9.32 2.56 7.52
N ILE A 82 8.90 1.90 8.60
CA ILE A 82 9.30 2.20 9.98
C ILE A 82 10.46 1.29 10.39
N GLY A 83 11.48 1.84 11.06
CA GLY A 83 12.61 1.09 11.60
C GLY A 83 13.62 0.60 10.54
N GLY A 84 13.49 1.04 9.30
CA GLY A 84 14.35 0.61 8.18
C GLY A 84 13.56 0.34 6.90
N GLY A 85 14.26 0.04 5.81
CA GLY A 85 13.62 -0.29 4.54
C GLY A 85 13.19 -1.75 4.47
N HIS A 86 11.98 -2.00 3.97
CA HIS A 86 11.35 -3.32 3.93
C HIS A 86 11.18 -3.85 2.50
N GLY A 87 12.14 -3.54 1.63
CA GLY A 87 12.06 -3.83 0.20
C GLY A 87 11.31 -2.74 -0.58
N SER A 88 11.13 -2.96 -1.88
CA SER A 88 10.48 -1.98 -2.76
C SER A 88 9.02 -2.31 -3.00
N HIS A 89 8.17 -1.30 -2.87
CA HIS A 89 6.78 -1.34 -3.30
C HIS A 89 6.54 -0.50 -4.57
N ALA A 90 7.60 -0.05 -5.26
CA ALA A 90 7.52 0.85 -6.42
C ALA A 90 6.68 0.32 -7.61
N ASP A 91 6.47 -0.99 -7.68
CA ASP A 91 5.55 -1.61 -8.64
C ASP A 91 4.08 -1.23 -8.40
N TYR A 92 3.70 -0.73 -7.22
CA TYR A 92 2.40 -0.11 -6.96
C TYR A 92 2.33 1.38 -7.32
N ASP A 93 3.37 1.95 -7.94
CA ASP A 93 3.54 3.39 -8.20
C ASP A 93 4.01 4.23 -7.00
N PHE A 94 4.54 3.62 -5.93
CA PHE A 94 5.36 4.31 -4.93
C PHE A 94 6.72 4.68 -5.52
N TRP A 95 6.74 5.64 -6.43
CA TRP A 95 7.96 6.02 -7.15
C TRP A 95 8.58 7.30 -6.60
N GLY A 96 9.85 7.18 -6.20
CA GLY A 96 10.68 8.29 -5.71
C GLY A 96 10.63 8.48 -4.19
N PRO A 97 11.65 9.15 -3.61
CA PRO A 97 11.83 9.26 -2.15
C PRO A 97 10.72 10.05 -1.45
N ARG A 98 9.91 10.80 -2.20
CA ARG A 98 8.73 11.50 -1.66
C ARG A 98 7.59 10.53 -1.35
N ARG A 99 7.45 9.45 -2.14
CA ARG A 99 6.32 8.50 -2.09
C ARG A 99 6.65 7.24 -1.32
N GLU A 100 7.90 6.79 -1.32
CA GLU A 100 8.36 5.66 -0.51
C GLU A 100 9.41 6.19 0.47
N VAL A 101 8.99 6.33 1.72
CA VAL A 101 9.71 7.06 2.78
C VAL A 101 10.23 6.05 3.77
N ILE A 102 11.51 6.17 4.13
CA ILE A 102 12.16 5.33 5.12
C ILE A 102 12.40 6.18 6.36
N LEU A 103 11.90 5.71 7.49
CA LEU A 103 11.88 6.43 8.76
C LEU A 103 12.56 5.59 9.84
N GLY A 104 12.95 6.23 10.94
CA GLY A 104 13.36 5.55 12.16
C GLY A 104 12.21 4.84 12.85
N ASP A 105 12.43 4.49 14.11
CA ASP A 105 11.45 3.88 15.02
C ASP A 105 10.76 4.92 15.94
N ASP A 106 11.05 6.22 15.77
CA ASP A 106 10.38 7.29 16.52
C ASP A 106 8.94 7.51 16.00
N PRO A 107 7.91 7.25 16.81
CA PRO A 107 6.51 7.45 16.42
C PRO A 107 6.18 8.90 16.04
N ASN A 108 6.91 9.90 16.59
CA ASN A 108 6.73 11.30 16.22
C ASN A 108 7.26 11.60 14.82
N GLU A 109 8.36 10.96 14.41
CA GLU A 109 8.88 11.09 13.05
C GLU A 109 7.86 10.54 12.04
N VAL A 110 7.26 9.39 12.35
CA VAL A 110 6.21 8.76 11.54
C VAL A 110 4.97 9.64 11.46
N LEU A 111 4.49 10.15 12.59
CA LEU A 111 3.34 11.03 12.65
C LEU A 111 3.55 12.32 11.85
N CYS A 112 4.71 12.97 12.01
CA CYS A 112 5.07 14.14 11.23
C CYS A 112 5.08 13.82 9.72
N ALA A 113 5.68 12.69 9.32
CA ALA A 113 5.76 12.31 7.92
C ALA A 113 4.37 12.09 7.29
N ILE A 114 3.42 11.54 8.05
CA ILE A 114 2.01 11.37 7.67
C ILE A 114 1.34 12.74 7.50
N ASN A 115 1.47 13.65 8.47
CA ASN A 115 0.86 14.97 8.43
C ASN A 115 1.43 15.86 7.31
N GLU A 116 2.74 15.89 7.11
CA GLU A 116 3.39 16.65 6.03
C GLU A 116 2.91 16.24 4.64
N ARG A 117 2.54 14.96 4.48
CA ARG A 117 2.00 14.42 3.24
C ARG A 117 0.49 14.54 3.16
N GLY A 118 -0.18 15.08 4.18
CA GLY A 118 -1.63 15.30 4.21
C GLY A 118 -2.41 14.02 3.92
N ILE A 119 -1.99 12.91 4.53
CA ILE A 119 -2.67 11.63 4.36
C ILE A 119 -4.10 11.75 4.90
N THR A 120 -5.07 11.28 4.13
CA THR A 120 -6.50 11.30 4.50
C THR A 120 -7.04 9.90 4.77
N ARG A 121 -6.35 8.86 4.26
CA ARG A 121 -6.70 7.44 4.42
C ARG A 121 -5.45 6.67 4.80
N LEU A 122 -5.45 5.98 5.93
CA LEU A 122 -4.25 5.32 6.45
C LEU A 122 -4.46 3.82 6.64
N ALA A 123 -3.53 3.00 6.15
CA ALA A 123 -3.43 1.59 6.49
C ALA A 123 -2.19 1.35 7.36
N VAL A 124 -2.38 0.74 8.52
CA VAL A 124 -1.31 0.40 9.47
C VAL A 124 -1.25 -1.11 9.71
N PRO A 125 -0.07 -1.68 10.00
CA PRO A 125 0.04 -3.07 10.41
C PRO A 125 -0.81 -3.33 11.65
N ASP A 126 -1.54 -4.44 11.66
CA ASP A 126 -2.24 -4.90 12.85
C ASP A 126 -1.21 -5.45 13.84
N LEU A 127 -1.00 -4.69 14.91
CA LEU A 127 -0.06 -5.05 15.96
C LEU A 127 -0.57 -6.18 16.87
N GLY A 128 -1.84 -6.58 16.74
CA GLY A 128 -2.45 -7.66 17.51
C GLY A 128 -2.43 -7.37 19.01
N GLU A 129 -1.77 -8.24 19.79
CA GLU A 129 -1.62 -8.09 21.25
C GLU A 129 -0.37 -7.28 21.64
N ARG A 130 0.41 -6.76 20.69
CA ARG A 130 1.56 -5.90 21.04
C ARG A 130 1.05 -4.65 21.77
N PRO A 131 1.84 -4.11 22.72
CA PRO A 131 1.47 -2.88 23.40
C PRO A 131 1.24 -1.78 22.37
N ALA A 132 0.07 -1.15 22.44
CA ALA A 132 -0.18 0.11 21.76
C ALA A 132 0.88 1.13 22.18
N ALA A 133 1.34 1.96 21.24
CA ALA A 133 2.17 3.10 21.57
C ALA A 133 1.42 3.99 22.56
N ASP A 134 2.13 4.47 23.57
CA ASP A 134 1.58 5.46 24.48
C ASP A 134 1.39 6.79 23.73
N LEU A 135 0.14 7.18 23.53
CA LEU A 135 -0.20 8.42 22.83
C LEU A 135 0.34 9.66 23.55
N ASP A 136 0.63 9.58 24.84
CA ASP A 136 1.27 10.67 25.60
C ASP A 136 2.71 10.95 25.14
N VAL A 137 3.32 10.01 24.42
CA VAL A 137 4.64 10.20 23.78
C VAL A 137 4.52 10.95 22.45
N LEU A 138 3.34 10.99 21.84
CA LEU A 138 3.10 11.70 20.59
C LEU A 138 2.89 13.20 20.82
N ALA A 139 3.41 14.01 19.91
CA ALA A 139 3.23 15.45 19.91
C ALA A 139 1.75 15.79 19.75
N VAL A 140 1.13 16.31 20.82
CA VAL A 140 -0.32 16.57 20.92
C VAL A 140 -0.87 17.38 19.73
N LYS A 141 -0.10 18.35 19.22
CA LYS A 141 -0.52 19.15 18.05
C LYS A 141 -0.55 18.35 16.75
N GLU A 142 0.39 17.41 16.59
CA GLU A 142 0.42 16.53 15.45
C GLU A 142 -0.72 15.51 15.51
N VAL A 143 -1.03 14.99 16.71
CA VAL A 143 -2.19 14.11 16.93
C VAL A 143 -3.49 14.82 16.54
N ALA A 144 -3.68 16.06 17.02
CA ALA A 144 -4.86 16.86 16.66
C ALA A 144 -4.94 17.12 15.14
N ALA A 145 -3.83 17.48 14.50
CA ALA A 145 -3.80 17.69 13.05
C ALA A 145 -4.16 16.40 12.28
N THR A 146 -3.69 15.24 12.72
CA THR A 146 -4.03 13.96 12.09
C THR A 146 -5.51 13.61 12.27
N HIS A 147 -6.10 13.91 13.43
CA HIS A 147 -7.54 13.75 13.66
C HIS A 147 -8.39 14.62 12.73
N ASP A 148 -7.94 15.84 12.43
CA ASP A 148 -8.63 16.74 11.49
C ASP A 148 -8.49 16.30 10.03
N LEU A 149 -7.41 15.60 9.67
CA LEU A 149 -7.09 15.19 8.31
C LEU A 149 -7.59 13.79 7.93
N LEU A 150 -7.44 12.79 8.81
CA LEU A 150 -7.77 11.41 8.50
C LEU A 150 -9.28 11.18 8.49
N ALA A 151 -9.79 10.79 7.32
CA ALA A 151 -11.17 10.42 7.11
C ALA A 151 -11.45 8.93 7.38
N SER A 152 -10.44 8.05 7.28
CA SER A 152 -10.56 6.65 7.70
C SER A 152 -9.21 5.98 7.91
N ALA A 153 -9.18 4.98 8.79
CA ALA A 153 -8.02 4.14 9.01
C ALA A 153 -8.36 2.64 8.97
N PHE A 154 -7.37 1.83 8.59
CA PHE A 154 -7.47 0.39 8.46
C PHE A 154 -6.28 -0.29 9.13
N ALA A 155 -6.54 -1.37 9.88
CA ALA A 155 -5.50 -2.31 10.26
C ALA A 155 -5.40 -3.41 9.18
N TYR A 156 -4.18 -3.80 8.85
CA TYR A 156 -3.91 -4.89 7.92
C TYR A 156 -2.84 -5.85 8.46
N SER A 157 -2.94 -7.14 8.16
CA SER A 157 -1.85 -8.08 8.41
C SER A 157 -0.94 -8.21 7.19
N PRO A 158 0.40 -8.23 7.36
CA PRO A 158 1.33 -8.62 6.30
C PRO A 158 1.08 -9.99 5.67
N THR A 159 0.34 -10.87 6.36
CA THR A 159 -0.10 -12.16 5.83
C THR A 159 -1.30 -12.07 4.87
N GLY A 160 -1.94 -10.89 4.79
CA GLY A 160 -3.22 -10.66 4.12
C GLY A 160 -4.44 -11.21 4.87
N ARG A 161 -4.26 -11.72 6.09
CA ARG A 161 -5.32 -12.20 6.98
C ARG A 161 -5.30 -11.42 8.30
N THR A 162 -6.10 -10.37 8.37
CA THR A 162 -6.25 -9.57 9.59
C THR A 162 -7.23 -10.27 10.55
N PRO A 163 -6.83 -10.51 11.81
CA PRO A 163 -7.74 -11.02 12.85
C PRO A 163 -8.93 -10.07 13.07
N GLN A 164 -10.10 -10.64 13.40
CA GLN A 164 -11.33 -9.87 13.67
C GLN A 164 -11.68 -8.88 12.54
N ALA A 165 -11.34 -9.23 11.31
CA ALA A 165 -11.61 -8.40 10.15
C ALA A 165 -13.11 -8.19 9.92
N ASP A 166 -13.45 -6.96 9.57
CA ASP A 166 -14.79 -6.54 9.15
C ASP A 166 -14.83 -6.18 7.66
N VAL A 167 -13.68 -6.14 6.98
CA VAL A 167 -13.56 -5.93 5.54
C VAL A 167 -12.87 -7.13 4.90
N GLU A 168 -13.45 -7.64 3.82
CA GLU A 168 -12.85 -8.64 2.94
C GLU A 168 -12.81 -8.11 1.51
N ILE A 169 -11.69 -8.30 0.83
CA ILE A 169 -11.51 -7.90 -0.56
C ILE A 169 -10.90 -9.07 -1.34
N ALA A 170 -11.71 -9.67 -2.21
CA ALA A 170 -11.30 -10.77 -3.07
C ALA A 170 -11.00 -10.28 -4.49
N GLY A 171 -9.92 -10.78 -5.09
CA GLY A 171 -9.61 -10.55 -6.49
C GLY A 171 -10.49 -11.42 -7.39
N LEU A 172 -11.02 -10.84 -8.46
CA LEU A 172 -11.86 -11.53 -9.45
C LEU A 172 -11.19 -11.62 -10.83
N ASP A 173 -10.05 -10.96 -11.03
CA ASP A 173 -9.30 -10.94 -12.28
C ASP A 173 -7.80 -11.05 -11.98
N ARG A 174 -7.05 -11.85 -12.75
CA ARG A 174 -5.60 -12.06 -12.55
C ARG A 174 -4.79 -10.76 -12.60
N ARG A 175 -5.34 -9.69 -13.17
CA ARG A 175 -4.74 -8.35 -13.15
C ARG A 175 -4.53 -7.79 -11.73
N THR A 176 -5.31 -8.22 -10.73
CA THR A 176 -5.12 -7.79 -9.33
C THR A 176 -3.84 -8.36 -8.70
N GLU A 177 -3.30 -9.45 -9.26
CA GLU A 177 -2.07 -10.10 -8.80
C GLU A 177 -0.80 -9.62 -9.50
N GLN A 178 -0.89 -8.78 -10.55
CA GLN A 178 0.30 -8.38 -11.31
C GLN A 178 1.26 -7.53 -10.47
N ASN A 179 0.77 -6.52 -9.73
CA ASN A 179 1.62 -5.69 -8.88
C ASN A 179 2.21 -6.48 -7.69
N PRO A 180 1.42 -7.26 -6.92
CA PRO A 180 1.97 -8.14 -5.88
C PRO A 180 3.04 -9.10 -6.43
N THR A 181 2.76 -9.73 -7.58
CA THR A 181 3.69 -10.67 -8.21
C THR A 181 4.98 -9.98 -8.64
N LYS A 182 4.93 -8.74 -9.14
CA LYS A 182 6.14 -8.00 -9.51
C LYS A 182 6.96 -7.60 -8.29
N VAL A 183 6.32 -7.09 -7.23
CA VAL A 183 6.99 -6.80 -5.95
C VAL A 183 7.71 -8.05 -5.45
N LEU A 184 7.01 -9.19 -5.35
CA LEU A 184 7.60 -10.44 -4.87
C LEU A 184 8.71 -10.99 -5.78
N ASN A 185 8.68 -10.71 -7.09
CA ASN A 185 9.65 -11.23 -8.06
C ASN A 185 10.81 -10.28 -8.37
N ALA A 186 10.71 -8.99 -8.03
CA ALA A 186 11.75 -7.99 -8.28
C ALA A 186 13.12 -8.44 -7.71
N PHE A 187 13.09 -9.22 -6.64
CA PHE A 187 14.26 -9.80 -5.97
C PHE A 187 14.78 -11.08 -6.64
N ARG A 188 13.89 -11.87 -7.26
CA ARG A 188 14.24 -13.17 -7.87
C ARG A 188 14.76 -13.04 -9.29
N ARG A 189 14.35 -11.99 -10.00
CA ARG A 189 14.78 -11.72 -11.37
C ARG A 189 14.87 -10.20 -11.55
N PRO A 190 16.08 -9.62 -11.75
CA PRO A 190 16.15 -8.25 -12.23
C PRO A 190 15.31 -8.16 -13.52
N ALA A 191 14.41 -7.19 -13.57
CA ALA A 191 13.43 -7.06 -14.64
C ALA A 191 14.13 -6.95 -16.00
N ARG A 192 14.28 -8.07 -16.71
CA ARG A 192 14.72 -8.04 -18.11
C ARG A 192 13.54 -7.53 -18.93
N VAL A 193 13.58 -6.25 -19.30
CA VAL A 193 12.66 -5.70 -20.29
C VAL A 193 12.96 -6.40 -21.62
N ALA A 194 12.13 -7.37 -21.98
CA ALA A 194 12.21 -8.01 -23.29
C ALA A 194 11.85 -6.95 -24.36
N ASN A 195 12.86 -6.43 -25.05
CA ASN A 195 12.77 -5.40 -26.10
C ASN A 195 12.26 -4.02 -25.65
N PRO A 196 13.14 -3.18 -25.05
CA PRO A 196 12.82 -1.76 -24.78
C PRO A 196 12.49 -0.97 -26.06
N GLY A 197 13.00 -1.38 -27.22
CA GLY A 197 12.80 -0.69 -28.51
C GLY A 197 11.39 -0.76 -29.11
N ARG A 198 10.44 -1.52 -28.54
CA ARG A 198 9.03 -1.55 -28.98
C ARG A 198 8.10 -0.64 -28.19
N ALA A 199 8.57 -0.06 -27.08
CA ALA A 199 7.75 0.84 -26.29
C ALA A 199 7.63 2.20 -27.00
N ARG A 200 6.40 2.58 -27.37
CA ARG A 200 6.12 3.87 -28.00
C ARG A 200 6.39 5.09 -27.10
N ARG A 201 6.63 4.88 -25.80
CA ARG A 201 6.80 5.92 -24.76
C ARG A 201 7.80 5.44 -23.69
N PRO A 202 8.50 6.34 -22.98
CA PRO A 202 9.47 5.95 -21.93
C PRO A 202 8.80 5.07 -20.87
N LEU A 203 9.44 3.94 -20.55
CA LEU A 203 9.00 3.02 -19.51
C LEU A 203 9.83 3.29 -18.25
N LYS A 204 9.18 3.47 -17.09
CA LYS A 204 9.91 3.64 -15.81
C LYS A 204 10.84 2.46 -15.55
N GLU A 205 10.46 1.26 -16.02
CA GLU A 205 11.21 0.02 -15.85
C GLU A 205 12.55 -0.01 -16.62
N VAL A 206 12.78 0.90 -17.57
CA VAL A 206 14.08 1.07 -18.28
C VAL A 206 14.89 2.27 -17.78
N ASP A 207 14.38 3.03 -16.82
CA ASP A 207 15.08 4.17 -16.23
C ASP A 207 16.21 3.66 -15.31
N PRO A 208 17.48 4.06 -15.54
CA PRO A 208 18.60 3.66 -14.68
C PRO A 208 18.41 4.05 -13.20
N VAL A 209 17.74 5.17 -12.92
CA VAL A 209 17.45 5.62 -11.56
C VAL A 209 16.45 4.66 -10.91
N PHE A 210 15.45 4.20 -11.66
CA PHE A 210 14.49 3.19 -11.20
C PHE A 210 15.16 1.85 -10.93
N GLN A 211 16.05 1.40 -11.81
CA GLN A 211 16.75 0.14 -11.64
C GLN A 211 17.68 0.17 -10.41
N ALA A 212 18.49 1.22 -10.27
CA ALA A 212 19.35 1.40 -9.10
C ALA A 212 18.55 1.50 -7.80
N TYR A 213 17.37 2.14 -7.84
CA TYR A 213 16.46 2.18 -6.71
C TYR A 213 15.96 0.78 -6.32
N GLN A 214 15.48 -0.01 -7.29
CA GLN A 214 15.04 -1.39 -7.09
C GLN A 214 16.17 -2.26 -6.52
N GLU A 215 17.39 -2.15 -7.04
CA GLU A 215 18.56 -2.90 -6.57
C GLU A 215 18.92 -2.54 -5.12
N ARG A 216 18.90 -1.25 -4.77
CA ARG A 216 19.16 -0.78 -3.41
C ARG A 216 18.11 -1.32 -2.42
N ARG A 217 16.83 -1.27 -2.79
CA ARG A 217 15.74 -1.86 -1.98
C ARG A 217 15.86 -3.38 -1.91
N ALA A 218 16.34 -4.02 -2.98
CA ALA A 218 16.56 -5.46 -3.01
C ALA A 218 17.61 -5.93 -1.99
N ALA A 219 18.65 -5.14 -1.77
CA ALA A 219 19.69 -5.42 -0.79
C ALA A 219 19.21 -5.34 0.67
N GLU A 220 18.00 -4.85 0.94
CA GLU A 220 17.43 -4.76 2.29
C GLU A 220 16.80 -6.09 2.75
N LEU A 221 16.58 -7.02 1.84
CA LEU A 221 15.89 -8.28 2.13
C LEU A 221 16.84 -9.46 2.17
N SER A 222 16.60 -10.37 3.09
CA SER A 222 17.17 -11.71 3.05
C SER A 222 16.38 -12.61 2.09
N PRO A 223 16.98 -13.71 1.58
CA PRO A 223 16.25 -14.72 0.82
C PRO A 223 15.05 -15.30 1.59
N SER A 224 15.17 -15.46 2.91
CA SER A 224 14.09 -15.98 3.76
C SER A 224 12.90 -15.02 3.81
N ASP A 225 13.14 -13.72 3.87
CA ASP A 225 12.06 -12.71 3.86
C ASP A 225 11.21 -12.83 2.59
N VAL A 226 11.88 -12.99 1.45
CA VAL A 226 11.22 -13.15 0.15
C VAL A 226 10.44 -14.46 0.09
N GLU A 227 11.01 -15.57 0.55
CA GLU A 227 10.33 -16.86 0.60
C GLU A 227 9.09 -16.82 1.49
N GLN A 228 9.20 -16.22 2.68
CA GLN A 228 8.08 -16.04 3.59
C GLN A 228 6.97 -15.18 2.98
N ALA A 229 7.31 -14.06 2.34
CA ALA A 229 6.33 -13.20 1.69
C ALA A 229 5.60 -13.91 0.53
N VAL A 230 6.33 -14.70 -0.27
CA VAL A 230 5.74 -15.52 -1.34
C VAL A 230 4.79 -16.58 -0.77
N GLU A 231 5.20 -17.27 0.30
CA GLU A 231 4.37 -18.30 0.95
C GLU A 231 3.10 -17.70 1.56
N ARG A 232 3.21 -16.55 2.25
CA ARG A 232 2.06 -15.81 2.80
C ARG A 232 1.06 -15.46 1.70
N ARG A 233 1.53 -14.93 0.56
CA ARG A 233 0.66 -14.61 -0.58
C ARG A 233 0.00 -15.86 -1.16
N ALA A 234 0.74 -16.96 -1.29
CA ALA A 234 0.20 -18.23 -1.78
C ALA A 234 -0.89 -18.78 -0.86
N ARG A 235 -0.74 -18.67 0.47
CA ARG A 235 -1.72 -19.16 1.45
C ARG A 235 -3.09 -18.48 1.37
N ILE A 236 -3.14 -17.25 0.88
CA ILE A 236 -4.39 -16.50 0.72
C ILE A 236 -4.93 -16.53 -0.70
N SER A 237 -4.26 -17.25 -1.61
CA SER A 237 -4.59 -17.31 -3.02
C SER A 237 -5.26 -18.62 -3.40
N GLU A 238 -6.42 -18.53 -4.03
CA GLU A 238 -7.11 -19.66 -4.65
C GLU A 238 -7.13 -19.47 -6.16
N GLN A 239 -6.69 -20.47 -6.92
CA GLN A 239 -6.57 -20.41 -8.39
C GLN A 239 -5.77 -19.19 -8.91
N GLY A 240 -4.84 -18.69 -8.10
CA GLY A 240 -4.01 -17.52 -8.43
C GLY A 240 -4.73 -16.19 -8.27
N LEU A 241 -5.77 -16.12 -7.44
CA LEU A 241 -6.43 -14.88 -7.01
C LEU A 241 -6.42 -14.84 -5.48
N ALA A 242 -5.90 -13.77 -4.91
CA ALA A 242 -5.93 -13.61 -3.47
C ALA A 242 -7.29 -13.17 -2.96
N THR A 243 -7.55 -13.46 -1.70
CA THR A 243 -8.50 -12.70 -0.87
C THR A 243 -7.72 -12.09 0.25
N GLU A 244 -7.95 -10.82 0.59
CA GLU A 244 -7.32 -10.12 1.71
C GLU A 244 -8.40 -9.67 2.70
N THR A 245 -8.07 -9.64 3.99
CA THR A 245 -8.99 -9.15 5.03
C THR A 245 -8.36 -8.02 5.85
N TYR A 246 -9.19 -7.08 6.31
CA TYR A 246 -8.79 -5.87 7.02
C TYR A 246 -9.78 -5.54 8.13
N ARG A 247 -9.35 -4.70 9.07
CA ARG A 247 -10.23 -4.14 10.09
C ARG A 247 -10.31 -2.64 9.95
N ARG A 248 -11.52 -2.07 9.93
CA ARG A 248 -11.69 -0.62 10.11
C ARG A 248 -11.37 -0.26 11.55
N ILE A 249 -10.55 0.75 11.72
CA ILE A 249 -10.13 1.19 13.04
C ILE A 249 -10.32 2.70 13.19
N SER A 250 -10.39 3.16 14.43
CA SER A 250 -10.40 4.58 14.72
C SER A 250 -9.04 5.21 14.37
N VAL A 251 -9.03 6.54 14.17
CA VAL A 251 -7.76 7.29 14.00
C VAL A 251 -6.85 7.07 15.21
N THR A 252 -7.40 7.13 16.42
CA THR A 252 -6.66 6.90 17.68
C THR A 252 -5.95 5.54 17.66
N THR A 253 -6.66 4.47 17.31
CA THR A 253 -6.09 3.12 17.20
C THR A 253 -5.01 3.02 16.13
N ALA A 254 -5.15 3.78 15.03
CA ALA A 254 -4.13 3.83 14.00
C ALA A 254 -2.85 4.52 14.49
N LEU A 255 -2.99 5.59 15.29
CA LEU A 255 -1.87 6.32 15.91
C LEU A 255 -1.15 5.47 16.96
N GLU A 256 -1.90 4.71 17.76
CA GLU A 256 -1.37 3.70 18.69
C GLU A 256 -0.54 2.62 17.98
N SER A 257 -0.73 2.44 16.67
CA SER A 257 0.00 1.45 15.86
C SER A 257 1.29 1.97 15.22
N LEU A 258 1.69 3.22 15.51
CA LEU A 258 2.88 3.85 14.91
C LEU A 258 4.19 3.61 15.70
N GLY A 259 4.14 2.93 16.85
CA GLY A 259 5.29 2.62 17.69
C GLY A 259 5.54 1.14 17.95
#